data_AF-A0A1D1W4Z1-F1
#
_entry.id   AF-A0A1D1W4Z1-F1
#
_cell.length_a   1.000
_cell.length_b   1.000
_cell.length_c   1.000
_cell.angle_alpha   90.00
_cell.angle_beta   90.00
_cell.angle_gamma   90.00
#
_symmetry.space_group_name_H-M   'P 1'
#
loop_
_entity.id
_entity.type
_entity.pdbx_description
1 polymer ?
#
loop_
_entity_poly.entity_id
_entity_poly.type
_entity_poly.pdbx_seq_one_letter_code
_entity_poly.pdbx_strand_id
1 'polypeptide(L)'
;MSSAYDCYTRVPYGSLIATVLCVVGVAVFCSQMYAGVSYSIRMFNEVFHFKVYWMDTIRTIFITVAACMALYSLLLLMVGIAATGATRDQIFKGGRGKIGGRVSIAVCIVITYLLNLIWMGILAFMIILTFVYMMYSQICSHAVRESEDLGYCISFKNVGFLFPNTTYPNYDINRFTKCGGEFQRMCQAVKDTEYIYLAACISALVVVLSLVHFLICLSANYCKVKEGIKNREVEFLRSIQDGELTTLTKARYDTDM
;
A
#
# COMPACT_ATOMS: atom_id res chain seq x y z
N MET A 1 23.66 20.03 -28.21
CA MET A 1 22.36 20.31 -27.54
C MET A 1 21.48 19.06 -27.28
N SER A 2 22.02 17.83 -27.38
CA SER A 2 21.24 16.58 -27.21
C SER A 2 21.08 16.08 -25.76
N SER A 3 21.83 16.61 -24.80
CA SER A 3 21.99 15.94 -23.50
C SER A 3 20.86 16.19 -22.48
N ALA A 4 20.13 17.31 -22.56
CA ALA A 4 19.07 17.64 -21.60
C ALA A 4 17.73 16.98 -21.97
N TYR A 5 17.43 16.89 -23.27
CA TYR A 5 16.24 16.19 -23.78
C TYR A 5 16.36 14.67 -23.54
N ASP A 6 17.53 14.07 -23.79
CA ASP A 6 17.78 12.66 -23.46
C ASP A 6 17.67 12.36 -21.96
N CYS A 7 17.94 13.34 -21.09
CA CYS A 7 17.80 13.19 -19.65
C CYS A 7 16.31 13.22 -19.23
N TYR A 8 15.52 14.10 -19.85
CA TYR A 8 14.07 14.20 -19.61
C TYR A 8 13.34 12.91 -20.02
N THR A 9 13.66 12.30 -21.17
CA THR A 9 13.03 11.04 -21.59
C THR A 9 13.47 9.79 -20.80
N ARG A 10 14.45 9.91 -19.90
CA ARG A 10 15.07 8.77 -19.17
C ARG A 10 14.63 8.62 -17.72
N VAL A 11 13.83 9.55 -17.17
CA VAL A 11 13.28 9.41 -15.82
C VAL A 11 12.14 8.39 -15.84
N PRO A 12 12.10 7.38 -14.95
CA PRO A 12 10.98 6.45 -14.87
C PRO A 12 9.77 7.14 -14.23
N TYR A 13 9.09 8.00 -15.01
CA TYR A 13 7.94 8.79 -14.58
C TYR A 13 6.85 7.92 -13.94
N GLY A 14 6.62 6.72 -14.47
CA GLY A 14 5.67 5.77 -13.89
C GLY A 14 6.03 5.33 -12.47
N SER A 15 7.30 4.99 -12.22
CA SER A 15 7.75 4.60 -10.87
C SER A 15 7.78 5.79 -9.91
N LEU A 16 8.12 7.00 -10.40
CA LEU A 16 8.10 8.22 -9.60
C LEU A 16 6.67 8.55 -9.13
N ILE A 17 5.71 8.55 -10.05
CA ILE A 17 4.29 8.80 -9.74
C ILE A 17 3.78 7.74 -8.75
N ALA A 18 4.11 6.46 -8.98
CA ALA A 18 3.75 5.38 -8.07
C ALA A 18 4.33 5.59 -6.66
N THR A 19 5.58 6.03 -6.52
CA THR A 19 6.18 6.36 -5.22
C THR A 19 5.44 7.48 -4.52
N VAL A 20 5.13 8.57 -5.21
CA VAL A 20 4.39 9.69 -4.62
C VAL A 20 3.00 9.23 -4.14
N LEU A 21 2.27 8.52 -4.98
CA LEU A 21 0.95 7.98 -4.62
C LEU A 21 1.02 7.02 -3.43
N CYS A 22 2.05 6.16 -3.38
CA CYS A 22 2.23 5.21 -2.28
C CYS A 22 2.54 5.94 -0.96
N VAL A 23 3.52 6.86 -0.96
CA VAL A 23 3.93 7.59 0.25
C VAL A 23 2.79 8.47 0.76
N VAL A 24 2.13 9.22 -0.11
CA VAL A 24 0.99 10.08 0.26
C VAL A 24 -0.19 9.23 0.73
N GLY A 25 -0.54 8.17 0.01
CA GLY A 25 -1.64 7.27 0.37
C GLY A 25 -1.42 6.62 1.74
N VAL A 26 -0.22 6.11 2.02
CA VAL A 26 0.12 5.52 3.31
C VAL A 26 0.14 6.56 4.42
N ALA A 27 0.70 7.75 4.19
CA ALA A 27 0.75 8.81 5.19
C ALA A 27 -0.66 9.26 5.61
N VAL A 28 -1.55 9.48 4.63
CA VAL A 28 -2.95 9.82 4.88
C VAL A 28 -3.68 8.66 5.57
N PHE A 29 -3.51 7.42 5.09
CA PHE A 29 -4.14 6.25 5.71
C PHE A 29 -3.78 6.15 7.21
N CYS A 30 -2.49 6.28 7.52
CA CYS A 30 -2.00 6.19 8.89
C CYS A 30 -2.45 7.37 9.76
N SER A 31 -2.52 8.61 9.22
CA SER A 31 -3.04 9.75 9.98
C SER A 31 -4.52 9.56 10.32
N GLN A 32 -5.33 9.10 9.36
CA GLN A 32 -6.75 8.86 9.59
C GLN A 32 -6.96 7.71 10.57
N MET A 33 -6.21 6.61 10.47
CA MET A 33 -6.30 5.50 11.42
C MET A 33 -5.84 5.90 12.83
N TYR A 34 -4.79 6.71 12.96
CA TYR A 34 -4.35 7.24 14.25
C TYR A 34 -5.45 8.11 14.89
N ALA A 35 -6.07 8.98 14.11
CA ALA A 35 -7.20 9.80 14.55
C ALA A 35 -8.39 8.90 14.94
N GLY A 36 -8.77 7.94 14.11
CA GLY A 36 -9.88 7.01 14.36
C GLY A 36 -9.69 6.20 15.65
N VAL A 37 -8.50 5.65 15.90
CA VAL A 37 -8.20 4.97 17.18
C VAL A 37 -8.31 5.94 18.36
N SER A 38 -7.94 7.21 18.17
CA SER A 38 -8.07 8.23 19.21
C SER A 38 -9.51 8.56 19.57
N TYR A 39 -10.38 8.67 18.57
CA TYR A 39 -11.81 8.85 18.79
C TYR A 39 -12.42 7.61 19.44
N SER A 40 -12.04 6.40 19.03
CA SER A 40 -12.48 5.16 19.67
C SER A 40 -12.09 5.11 21.16
N ILE A 41 -10.85 5.47 21.52
CA ILE A 41 -10.43 5.54 22.93
C ILE A 41 -11.29 6.52 23.73
N ARG A 42 -11.57 7.71 23.20
CA ARG A 42 -12.43 8.70 23.86
C ARG A 42 -13.84 8.16 24.03
N MET A 43 -14.42 7.58 22.98
CA MET A 43 -15.75 6.98 23.02
C MET A 43 -15.84 5.86 24.06
N PHE A 44 -14.85 4.97 24.13
CA PHE A 44 -14.82 3.90 25.13
C PHE A 44 -14.66 4.42 26.56
N ASN A 45 -13.84 5.45 26.78
CA ASN A 45 -13.61 6.01 28.11
C ASN A 45 -14.77 6.90 28.59
N GLU A 46 -15.30 7.77 27.73
CA GLU A 46 -16.28 8.79 28.09
C GLU A 46 -17.71 8.25 28.06
N VAL A 47 -18.06 7.44 27.06
CA VAL A 47 -19.42 6.93 26.89
C VAL A 47 -19.60 5.56 27.56
N PHE A 48 -18.60 4.68 27.48
CA PHE A 48 -18.71 3.32 28.01
C PHE A 48 -17.94 3.09 29.32
N HIS A 49 -17.13 4.05 29.77
CA HIS A 49 -16.29 3.96 30.97
C HIS A 49 -15.36 2.73 31.00
N PHE A 50 -14.88 2.27 29.84
CA PHE A 50 -13.91 1.18 29.72
C PHE A 50 -12.54 1.71 29.29
N LYS A 51 -11.50 1.36 30.05
CA LYS A 51 -10.10 1.59 29.66
C LYS A 51 -9.56 0.40 28.90
N VAL A 52 -9.09 0.66 27.69
CA VAL A 52 -8.74 -0.37 26.73
C VAL A 52 -7.27 -0.15 26.30
N TYR A 53 -6.35 -0.79 27.02
CA TYR A 53 -4.90 -0.54 26.93
C TYR A 53 -4.25 -0.98 25.61
N TRP A 54 -4.84 -1.93 24.87
CA TRP A 54 -4.27 -2.42 23.60
C TRP A 54 -4.32 -1.39 22.46
N MET A 55 -5.04 -0.26 22.62
CA MET A 55 -5.28 0.70 21.53
C MET A 55 -4.05 1.56 21.26
N ASP A 56 -3.25 1.84 22.29
CA ASP A 56 -1.97 2.55 22.13
C ASP A 56 -0.93 1.70 21.38
N THR A 57 -0.95 0.39 21.59
CA THR A 57 -0.13 -0.56 20.81
C THR A 57 -0.48 -0.50 19.32
N ILE A 58 -1.78 -0.47 18.99
CA ILE A 58 -2.27 -0.40 17.61
C ILE A 58 -1.79 0.87 16.90
N ARG A 59 -1.80 2.03 17.58
CA ARG A 59 -1.30 3.30 17.00
C ARG A 59 0.16 3.21 16.60
N THR A 60 0.99 2.64 17.46
CA THR A 60 2.45 2.49 17.23
C THR A 60 2.73 1.56 16.05
N ILE A 61 1.93 0.50 15.89
CA ILE A 61 2.01 -0.42 14.75
C ILE A 61 1.74 0.31 13.43
N PHE A 62 0.71 1.14 13.34
CA PHE A 62 0.40 1.87 12.10
C PHE A 62 1.53 2.79 11.65
N ILE A 63 2.15 3.51 12.59
CA ILE A 63 3.30 4.39 12.29
C ILE A 63 4.48 3.57 11.76
N THR A 64 4.74 2.41 12.38
CA THR A 64 5.83 1.52 11.98
C THR A 64 5.61 0.97 10.57
N VAL A 65 4.38 0.53 10.26
CA VAL A 65 4.00 0.07 8.92
C VAL A 65 4.16 1.19 7.89
N ALA A 66 3.82 2.44 8.24
CA ALA A 66 3.97 3.59 7.36
C ALA A 66 5.43 3.80 6.94
N ALA A 67 6.34 3.80 7.91
CA ALA A 67 7.77 3.97 7.67
C ALA A 67 8.34 2.86 6.79
N CYS A 68 7.97 1.59 7.06
CA CYS A 68 8.38 0.44 6.27
C CYS A 68 7.88 0.55 4.81
N MET A 69 6.63 0.95 4.61
CA MET A 69 6.06 1.13 3.27
C MET A 69 6.74 2.27 2.50
N ALA A 70 7.03 3.39 3.16
CA ALA A 70 7.75 4.49 2.55
C ALA A 70 9.15 4.05 2.10
N LEU A 71 9.91 3.37 2.98
CA LEU A 71 11.23 2.83 2.64
C LEU A 71 11.14 1.84 1.47
N TYR A 72 10.17 0.93 1.50
CA TYR A 72 9.96 -0.03 0.41
C TYR A 72 9.64 0.66 -0.92
N SER A 73 8.79 1.70 -0.93
CA SER A 73 8.47 2.46 -2.15
C SER A 73 9.69 3.19 -2.74
N LEU A 74 10.62 3.65 -1.90
CA LEU A 74 11.90 4.22 -2.33
C LEU A 74 12.83 3.15 -2.91
N LEU A 75 12.88 1.97 -2.29
CA LEU A 75 13.62 0.83 -2.84
C LEU A 75 13.10 0.44 -4.23
N LEU A 76 11.77 0.39 -4.42
CA LEU A 76 11.17 0.14 -5.73
C LEU A 76 11.51 1.21 -6.77
N LEU A 77 11.53 2.49 -6.37
CA LEU A 77 11.96 3.59 -7.22
C LEU A 77 13.42 3.42 -7.66
N MET A 78 14.30 3.10 -6.72
CA MET A 78 15.73 2.87 -7.00
C MET A 78 15.94 1.70 -7.97
N VAL A 79 15.18 0.60 -7.79
CA VAL A 79 15.19 -0.53 -8.73
C VAL A 79 14.68 -0.11 -10.11
N GLY A 80 13.62 0.72 -10.17
CA GLY A 80 13.09 1.27 -11.43
C GLY A 80 14.10 2.13 -12.19
N ILE A 81 14.82 3.00 -11.47
CA ILE A 81 15.90 3.84 -12.03
C ILE A 81 17.08 2.98 -12.50
N ALA A 82 17.48 1.98 -11.71
CA ALA A 82 18.57 1.08 -12.07
C ALA A 82 18.25 0.26 -13.33
N ALA A 83 16.97 -0.09 -13.55
CA ALA A 83 16.53 -0.81 -14.74
C ALA A 83 16.49 0.05 -16.02
N THR A 84 16.38 1.38 -15.92
CA THR A 84 16.18 2.28 -17.07
C THR A 84 17.45 2.56 -17.89
N GLY A 85 18.64 2.15 -17.43
CA GLY A 85 19.82 1.98 -18.30
C GLY A 85 20.95 3.00 -18.14
N ALA A 86 20.82 4.04 -17.31
CA ALA A 86 21.90 5.01 -17.08
C ALA A 86 23.11 4.43 -16.30
N THR A 87 22.91 3.35 -15.54
CA THR A 87 23.94 2.77 -14.67
C THR A 87 24.49 1.43 -15.18
N ARG A 88 23.98 0.93 -16.30
CA ARG A 88 24.29 -0.43 -16.80
C ARG A 88 25.75 -0.58 -17.24
N ASP A 89 26.41 0.52 -17.62
CA ASP A 89 27.81 0.53 -18.07
C ASP A 89 28.84 0.75 -16.96
N GLN A 90 28.45 1.35 -15.83
CA GLN A 90 29.39 1.65 -14.73
C GLN A 90 29.41 0.60 -13.61
N ILE A 91 28.28 -0.06 -13.29
CA ILE A 91 28.22 -0.98 -12.13
C ILE A 91 28.34 -2.47 -12.52
N PHE A 92 27.97 -2.86 -13.74
CA PHE A 92 27.91 -4.28 -14.14
C PHE A 92 29.10 -4.75 -15.00
N LYS A 93 30.34 -4.45 -14.60
CA LYS A 93 31.52 -5.09 -15.23
C LYS A 93 31.70 -6.57 -14.82
N GLY A 94 31.05 -7.04 -13.75
CA GLY A 94 31.11 -8.45 -13.30
C GLY A 94 29.86 -9.27 -13.60
N GLY A 95 30.02 -10.52 -14.08
CA GLY A 95 28.93 -11.46 -14.41
C GLY A 95 27.97 -11.77 -13.24
N ARG A 96 28.45 -11.67 -11.98
CA ARG A 96 27.66 -11.87 -10.76
C ARG A 96 26.64 -10.76 -10.48
N GLY A 97 26.95 -9.51 -10.81
CA GLY A 97 25.99 -8.41 -10.64
C GLY A 97 24.80 -8.54 -11.61
N LYS A 98 25.06 -9.01 -12.84
CA LYS A 98 24.05 -9.09 -13.91
C LYS A 98 22.92 -10.09 -13.62
N ILE A 99 23.25 -11.18 -12.91
CA ILE A 99 22.28 -12.18 -12.44
C ILE A 99 21.46 -11.62 -11.26
N GLY A 100 22.09 -10.82 -10.39
CA GLY A 100 21.43 -10.16 -9.26
C GLY A 100 20.32 -9.20 -9.68
N GLY A 101 20.45 -8.49 -10.81
CA GLY A 101 19.42 -7.56 -11.30
C GLY A 101 18.09 -8.23 -11.67
N ARG A 102 18.13 -9.39 -12.35
CA ARG A 102 16.92 -10.17 -12.69
C ARG A 102 16.24 -10.73 -11.45
N VAL A 103 17.03 -11.35 -10.56
CA VAL A 103 16.53 -11.94 -9.33
C VAL A 103 15.94 -10.86 -8.44
N SER A 104 16.60 -9.69 -8.33
CA SER A 104 16.10 -8.55 -7.56
C SER A 104 14.76 -8.04 -8.08
N ILE A 105 14.61 -7.82 -9.41
CA ILE A 105 13.32 -7.37 -9.97
C ILE A 105 12.23 -8.43 -9.77
N ALA A 106 12.54 -9.71 -9.97
CA ALA A 106 11.58 -10.80 -9.76
C ALA A 106 11.12 -10.88 -8.30
N VAL A 107 12.05 -10.76 -7.34
CA VAL A 107 11.73 -10.72 -5.91
C VAL A 107 10.87 -9.49 -5.58
N CYS A 108 11.20 -8.32 -6.13
CA CYS A 108 10.38 -7.12 -5.96
C CYS A 108 8.95 -7.30 -6.50
N ILE A 109 8.77 -7.97 -7.65
CA ILE A 109 7.43 -8.29 -8.19
C ILE A 109 6.65 -9.16 -7.21
N VAL A 110 7.24 -10.25 -6.72
CA VAL A 110 6.58 -11.17 -5.78
C VAL A 110 6.18 -10.45 -4.49
N ILE A 111 7.10 -9.68 -3.90
CA ILE A 111 6.81 -8.94 -2.66
C ILE A 111 5.74 -7.87 -2.89
N THR A 112 5.83 -7.10 -3.98
CA THR A 112 4.83 -6.06 -4.31
C THR A 112 3.45 -6.67 -4.54
N TYR A 113 3.38 -7.85 -5.16
CA TYR A 113 2.14 -8.57 -5.38
C TYR A 113 1.50 -9.02 -4.07
N LEU A 114 2.28 -9.62 -3.16
CA LEU A 114 1.78 -10.00 -1.82
C LEU A 114 1.29 -8.80 -1.02
N LEU A 115 2.04 -7.69 -1.06
CA LEU A 115 1.61 -6.43 -0.43
C LEU A 115 0.31 -5.91 -1.05
N ASN A 116 0.15 -5.99 -2.37
CA ASN A 116 -1.08 -5.59 -3.03
C ASN A 116 -2.29 -6.42 -2.56
N LEU A 117 -2.14 -7.74 -2.42
CA LEU A 117 -3.18 -8.60 -1.85
C LEU A 117 -3.57 -8.19 -0.42
N ILE A 118 -2.58 -7.89 0.42
CA ILE A 118 -2.80 -7.42 1.80
C ILE A 118 -3.58 -6.11 1.79
N TRP A 119 -3.16 -5.14 0.98
CA TRP A 119 -3.82 -3.83 0.89
C TRP A 119 -5.23 -3.90 0.28
N MET A 120 -5.49 -4.84 -0.64
CA MET A 120 -6.85 -5.11 -1.09
C MET A 120 -7.74 -5.65 0.03
N GLY A 121 -7.21 -6.53 0.88
CA GLY A 121 -7.92 -6.99 2.08
C GLY A 121 -8.22 -5.84 3.05
N ILE A 122 -7.24 -4.95 3.29
CA ILE A 122 -7.43 -3.75 4.10
C ILE A 122 -8.50 -2.84 3.48
N LEU A 123 -8.45 -2.58 2.18
CA LEU A 123 -9.44 -1.78 1.48
C LEU A 123 -10.85 -2.37 1.62
N ALA A 124 -11.01 -3.67 1.40
CA ALA A 124 -12.30 -4.34 1.56
C ALA A 124 -12.86 -4.19 2.99
N PHE A 125 -12.01 -4.37 4.00
CA PHE A 125 -12.38 -4.14 5.39
C PHE A 125 -12.78 -2.68 5.66
N MET A 126 -12.03 -1.72 5.12
CA MET A 126 -12.32 -0.29 5.28
C MET A 126 -13.62 0.12 4.58
N ILE A 127 -13.95 -0.48 3.43
CA ILE A 127 -15.24 -0.28 2.77
C ILE A 127 -16.38 -0.72 3.68
N ILE A 128 -16.27 -1.91 4.30
CA ILE A 128 -17.27 -2.42 5.24
C ILE A 128 -17.40 -1.49 6.46
N LEU A 129 -16.28 -1.09 7.06
CA LEU A 129 -16.30 -0.15 8.19
C LEU A 129 -16.95 1.18 7.82
N THR A 130 -16.57 1.75 6.68
CA THR A 130 -17.14 3.01 6.19
C THR A 130 -18.65 2.86 6.01
N PHE A 131 -19.11 1.77 5.39
CA PHE A 131 -20.54 1.51 5.22
C PHE A 131 -21.28 1.46 6.56
N VAL A 132 -20.74 0.75 7.56
CA VAL A 132 -21.33 0.67 8.90
C VAL A 132 -21.40 2.05 9.56
N TYR A 133 -20.34 2.85 9.49
CA TYR A 133 -20.34 4.21 10.05
C TYR A 133 -21.30 5.14 9.33
N MET A 134 -21.42 5.04 8.01
CA MET A 134 -22.41 5.79 7.23
C MET A 134 -23.83 5.43 7.68
N MET A 135 -24.13 4.13 7.89
CA MET A 135 -25.43 3.70 8.42
C MET A 135 -25.73 4.33 9.79
N TYR A 136 -24.77 4.30 10.72
CA TYR A 136 -24.95 4.92 12.04
C TYR A 136 -25.09 6.46 11.96
N SER A 137 -24.36 7.12 11.06
CA SER A 137 -24.50 8.56 10.82
C SER A 137 -25.92 8.92 10.35
N GLN A 138 -26.49 8.12 9.45
CA GLN A 138 -27.89 8.29 9.01
C GLN A 138 -28.89 8.05 10.15
N ILE A 139 -28.72 7.00 10.94
CA ILE A 139 -29.59 6.77 12.12
C ILE A 139 -29.53 7.98 13.07
N CYS A 140 -28.34 8.51 13.30
CA CYS A 140 -28.14 9.70 14.14
C CYS A 140 -28.72 10.98 13.54
N SER A 141 -28.69 11.16 12.22
CA SER A 141 -29.28 12.34 11.56
C SER A 141 -30.81 12.33 11.67
N HIS A 142 -31.44 11.16 11.54
CA HIS A 142 -32.89 10.99 11.67
C HIS A 142 -33.35 11.05 13.13
N ALA A 143 -32.67 10.35 14.05
CA ALA A 143 -33.07 10.29 15.46
C ALA A 143 -32.94 11.65 16.18
N VAL A 144 -31.89 12.45 15.88
CA VAL A 144 -31.74 13.78 16.49
C VAL A 144 -32.85 14.74 16.03
N ARG A 145 -33.35 14.59 14.79
CA ARG A 145 -34.39 15.46 14.20
C ARG A 145 -35.79 15.19 14.76
N GLU A 146 -36.06 13.99 15.26
CA GLU A 146 -37.32 13.67 15.95
C GLU A 146 -37.26 13.88 17.47
N SER A 147 -36.07 14.10 18.05
CA SER A 147 -35.85 14.08 19.50
C SER A 147 -36.15 15.37 20.25
N GLU A 148 -36.77 16.38 19.63
CA GLU A 148 -37.15 17.61 20.36
C GLU A 148 -38.21 17.34 21.45
N ASP A 149 -38.97 16.23 21.41
CA ASP A 149 -40.01 15.94 22.42
C ASP A 149 -40.05 14.51 22.99
N LEU A 150 -39.41 13.49 22.38
CA LEU A 150 -39.43 12.11 22.90
C LEU A 150 -38.01 11.58 23.11
N GLY A 151 -37.71 11.13 24.34
CA GLY A 151 -36.44 10.53 24.74
C GLY A 151 -36.10 9.26 23.95
N TYR A 152 -35.54 9.44 22.75
CA TYR A 152 -35.14 8.34 21.87
C TYR A 152 -33.93 7.62 22.47
N CYS A 153 -34.06 6.31 22.66
CA CYS A 153 -33.05 5.44 23.24
C CYS A 153 -32.62 4.41 22.20
N ILE A 154 -31.33 4.33 21.89
CA ILE A 154 -30.79 3.23 21.09
C ILE A 154 -30.17 2.18 22.01
N SER A 155 -30.61 0.94 21.83
CA SER A 155 -30.10 -0.22 22.55
C SER A 155 -29.07 -0.95 21.69
N PHE A 156 -27.81 -0.91 22.11
CA PHE A 156 -26.68 -1.60 21.47
C PHE A 156 -26.53 -3.05 21.96
N LYS A 157 -27.60 -3.68 22.47
CA LYS A 157 -27.56 -5.06 22.95
C LYS A 157 -27.04 -6.05 21.89
N ASN A 158 -27.26 -5.78 20.61
CA ASN A 158 -26.83 -6.62 19.49
C ASN A 158 -25.31 -6.65 19.28
N VAL A 159 -24.57 -5.63 19.74
CA VAL A 159 -23.09 -5.61 19.71
C VAL A 159 -22.48 -6.01 21.06
N GLY A 160 -23.31 -6.41 22.04
CA GLY A 160 -22.85 -6.89 23.34
C GLY A 160 -21.92 -8.10 23.27
N PHE A 161 -21.96 -8.88 22.19
CA PHE A 161 -21.03 -9.99 21.98
C PHE A 161 -19.55 -9.55 21.90
N LEU A 162 -19.28 -8.32 21.46
CA LEU A 162 -17.92 -7.75 21.39
C LEU A 162 -17.32 -7.50 22.78
N PHE A 163 -18.15 -7.50 23.82
CA PHE A 163 -17.77 -7.23 25.21
C PHE A 163 -18.23 -8.38 26.12
N PRO A 164 -17.55 -9.55 26.06
CA PRO A 164 -17.97 -10.71 26.82
C PRO A 164 -17.92 -10.46 28.34
N ASN A 165 -18.94 -10.98 29.02
CA ASN A 165 -19.17 -10.87 30.47
C ASN A 165 -17.94 -11.29 31.32
N THR A 166 -17.11 -12.19 30.81
CA THR A 166 -15.92 -12.71 31.50
C THR A 166 -14.76 -11.71 31.62
N THR A 167 -14.78 -10.61 30.86
CA THR A 167 -13.67 -9.64 30.83
C THR A 167 -13.87 -8.47 31.82
N TYR A 168 -15.08 -8.26 32.35
CA TYR A 168 -15.39 -7.05 33.15
C TYR A 168 -16.30 -7.33 34.36
N PRO A 169 -15.91 -6.94 35.59
CA PRO A 169 -16.79 -7.02 36.75
C PRO A 169 -17.90 -5.95 36.62
N ASN A 170 -19.16 -6.35 36.80
CA ASN A 170 -20.40 -5.54 36.60
C ASN A 170 -20.88 -5.42 35.14
N TYR A 171 -21.01 -6.54 34.43
CA TYR A 171 -21.71 -6.61 33.15
C TYR A 171 -23.23 -6.40 33.32
N ASP A 172 -23.74 -5.27 32.83
CA ASP A 172 -25.17 -5.01 32.70
C ASP A 172 -25.52 -4.75 31.23
N ILE A 173 -26.40 -5.59 30.67
CA ILE A 173 -26.83 -5.49 29.27
C ILE A 173 -27.57 -4.17 28.99
N ASN A 174 -28.13 -3.54 30.02
CA ASN A 174 -28.88 -2.29 29.91
C ASN A 174 -27.95 -1.07 29.82
N ARG A 175 -26.66 -1.21 30.18
CA ARG A 175 -25.62 -0.18 30.03
C ARG A 175 -25.30 0.16 28.56
N PHE A 176 -25.67 -0.75 27.66
CA PHE A 176 -25.60 -0.58 26.20
C PHE A 176 -26.83 0.15 25.64
N THR A 177 -27.82 0.50 26.46
CA THR A 177 -28.91 1.39 26.04
C THR A 177 -28.53 2.82 26.38
N LYS A 178 -28.38 3.68 25.36
CA LYS A 178 -28.02 5.08 25.52
C LYS A 178 -29.20 5.96 25.17
N CYS A 179 -29.56 6.87 26.08
CA CYS A 179 -30.71 7.76 26.00
C CYS A 179 -30.28 9.21 26.30
N GLY A 180 -30.99 10.19 25.75
CA GLY A 180 -30.80 11.61 26.08
C GLY A 180 -29.42 12.16 25.72
N GLY A 181 -28.76 12.87 26.64
CA GLY A 181 -27.50 13.57 26.37
C GLY A 181 -26.32 12.65 26.01
N GLU A 182 -26.29 11.43 26.53
CA GLU A 182 -25.26 10.43 26.19
C GLU A 182 -25.43 9.91 24.75
N PHE A 183 -26.68 9.81 24.27
CA PHE A 183 -26.99 9.48 22.89
C PHE A 183 -26.57 10.61 21.93
N GLN A 184 -26.83 11.87 22.29
CA GLN A 184 -26.39 13.03 21.51
C GLN A 184 -24.87 13.10 21.37
N ARG A 185 -24.11 12.85 22.46
CA ARG A 185 -22.63 12.80 22.43
C ARG A 185 -22.11 11.69 21.51
N MET A 186 -22.72 10.50 21.57
CA MET A 186 -22.37 9.42 20.65
C MET A 186 -22.65 9.80 19.19
N CYS A 187 -23.81 10.39 18.90
CA CYS A 187 -24.15 10.79 17.54
C CYS A 187 -23.25 11.91 17.01
N GLN A 188 -22.81 12.83 17.87
CA GLN A 188 -21.80 13.83 17.51
C GLN A 188 -20.46 13.16 17.19
N ALA A 189 -20.01 12.22 18.03
CA ALA A 189 -18.78 11.46 17.76
C ALA A 189 -18.83 10.66 16.45
N VAL A 190 -19.98 10.06 16.11
CA VAL A 190 -20.17 9.33 14.85
C VAL A 190 -20.07 10.28 13.65
N LYS A 191 -20.73 11.44 13.70
CA LYS A 191 -20.66 12.46 12.63
C LYS A 191 -19.24 13.01 12.45
N ASP A 192 -18.54 13.28 13.54
CA ASP A 192 -17.17 13.80 13.49
C ASP A 192 -16.18 12.77 12.91
N THR A 193 -16.50 11.48 13.02
CA THR A 193 -15.62 10.38 12.56
C THR A 193 -15.95 9.89 11.13
N GLU A 194 -17.09 10.29 10.55
CA GLU A 194 -17.53 9.85 9.21
C GLU A 194 -16.48 10.13 8.12
N TYR A 195 -15.97 11.36 8.09
CA TYR A 195 -14.96 11.77 7.10
C TYR A 195 -13.61 11.08 7.28
N ILE A 196 -13.31 10.61 8.50
CA ILE A 196 -12.05 9.93 8.82
C ILE A 196 -12.00 8.58 8.12
N TYR A 197 -13.06 7.78 8.25
CA TYR A 197 -13.14 6.45 7.62
C TYR A 197 -13.26 6.54 6.10
N LEU A 198 -13.99 7.52 5.58
CA LEU A 198 -14.06 7.76 4.14
C LEU A 198 -12.70 8.14 3.55
N ALA A 199 -11.99 9.07 4.17
CA ALA A 199 -10.64 9.45 3.76
C ALA A 199 -9.65 8.28 3.87
N ALA A 200 -9.77 7.46 4.93
CA ALA A 200 -8.97 6.25 5.08
C ALA A 200 -9.25 5.24 3.95
N CYS A 201 -10.51 5.05 3.56
CA CYS A 201 -10.90 4.19 2.44
C CYS A 201 -10.29 4.68 1.11
N ILE A 202 -10.42 5.97 0.80
CA ILE A 202 -9.84 6.58 -0.41
C ILE A 202 -8.31 6.43 -0.41
N SER A 203 -7.66 6.66 0.72
CA SER A 203 -6.21 6.53 0.83
C SER A 203 -5.74 5.08 0.63
N ALA A 204 -6.45 4.08 1.18
CA ALA A 204 -6.16 2.67 0.95
C ALA A 204 -6.31 2.30 -0.54
N LEU A 205 -7.32 2.85 -1.24
CA LEU A 205 -7.49 2.69 -2.68
C LEU A 205 -6.29 3.29 -3.44
N VAL A 206 -5.83 4.49 -3.07
CA VAL A 206 -4.64 5.11 -3.66
C VAL A 206 -3.41 4.24 -3.47
N VAL A 207 -3.22 3.62 -2.29
CA VAL A 207 -2.11 2.68 -2.05
C VAL A 207 -2.23 1.46 -2.96
N VAL A 208 -3.41 0.84 -3.08
CA VAL A 208 -3.63 -0.30 -4.00
C VAL A 208 -3.28 0.09 -5.44
N LEU A 209 -3.75 1.23 -5.93
CA LEU A 209 -3.46 1.72 -7.27
C LEU A 209 -1.96 1.98 -7.48
N SER A 210 -1.27 2.51 -6.47
CA SER A 210 0.18 2.73 -6.51
C SER A 210 0.96 1.41 -6.63
N LEU A 211 0.56 0.37 -5.90
CA LEU A 211 1.18 -0.96 -5.95
C LEU A 211 0.93 -1.64 -7.30
N VAL A 212 -0.26 -1.47 -7.88
CA VAL A 212 -0.53 -1.93 -9.25
C VAL A 212 0.36 -1.20 -10.26
N HIS A 213 0.54 0.11 -10.13
CA HIS A 213 1.46 0.87 -10.98
C HIS A 213 2.91 0.38 -10.84
N PHE A 214 3.35 0.05 -9.62
CA PHE A 214 4.66 -0.56 -9.42
C PHE A 214 4.78 -1.92 -10.11
N LEU A 215 3.76 -2.79 -10.04
CA LEU A 215 3.77 -4.09 -10.73
C LEU A 215 3.86 -3.93 -12.26
N ILE A 216 3.15 -2.95 -12.83
CA ILE A 216 3.24 -2.62 -14.27
C ILE A 216 4.66 -2.14 -14.61
N CYS A 217 5.23 -1.23 -13.83
CA CYS A 217 6.59 -0.74 -14.08
C CYS A 217 7.65 -1.85 -13.92
N LEU A 218 7.54 -2.66 -12.87
CA LEU A 218 8.47 -3.76 -12.59
C LEU A 218 8.38 -4.85 -13.66
N SER A 219 7.18 -5.19 -14.14
CA SER A 219 7.01 -6.17 -15.22
C SER A 219 7.59 -5.68 -16.54
N ALA A 220 7.38 -4.41 -16.91
CA ALA A 220 8.00 -3.79 -18.08
C ALA A 220 9.54 -3.81 -17.97
N ASN A 221 10.08 -3.45 -16.80
CA ASN A 221 11.51 -3.49 -16.51
C ASN A 221 12.06 -4.92 -16.55
N TYR A 222 11.32 -5.90 -16.04
CA TYR A 222 11.69 -7.31 -16.08
C TYR A 222 11.78 -7.83 -17.52
N CYS A 223 10.80 -7.53 -18.37
CA CYS A 223 10.81 -7.88 -19.79
C CYS A 223 11.99 -7.22 -20.50
N LYS A 224 12.25 -5.93 -20.28
CA LYS A 224 13.38 -5.20 -20.87
C LYS A 224 14.72 -5.80 -20.49
N VAL A 225 14.92 -6.15 -19.20
CA VAL A 225 16.14 -6.82 -18.75
C VAL A 225 16.24 -8.23 -19.34
N LYS A 226 15.12 -8.95 -19.46
CA LYS A 226 15.08 -10.29 -20.03
C LYS A 226 15.47 -10.29 -21.51
N GLU A 227 14.89 -9.39 -22.30
CA GLU A 227 15.17 -9.20 -23.73
C GLU A 227 16.61 -8.72 -23.96
N GLY A 228 17.10 -7.77 -23.16
CA GLY A 228 18.47 -7.28 -23.28
C GLY A 228 19.56 -8.32 -22.99
N ILE A 229 19.22 -9.43 -22.33
CA ILE A 229 20.14 -10.58 -22.18
C ILE A 229 20.06 -11.47 -23.42
N LYS A 230 18.85 -11.78 -23.90
CA LYS A 230 18.65 -12.59 -25.10
C LYS A 230 19.35 -11.97 -26.32
N ASN A 231 19.25 -10.65 -26.51
CA ASN A 231 19.91 -9.97 -27.62
C ASN A 231 21.44 -10.07 -27.54
N ARG A 232 22.02 -9.96 -26.33
CA ARG A 232 23.48 -10.10 -26.13
C ARG A 232 23.97 -11.54 -26.31
N GLU A 233 23.16 -12.52 -25.94
CA GLU A 233 23.46 -13.93 -26.19
C GLU A 233 23.49 -14.22 -27.70
N VAL A 234 22.52 -13.68 -28.44
CA VAL A 234 22.51 -13.76 -29.91
C VAL A 234 23.73 -13.06 -30.54
N GLU A 235 24.10 -11.87 -30.05
CA GLU A 235 25.30 -11.15 -30.51
C GLU A 235 26.60 -11.95 -30.24
N PHE A 236 26.72 -12.55 -29.06
CA PHE A 236 27.86 -13.39 -28.71
C PHE A 236 27.97 -14.62 -29.61
N LEU A 237 26.85 -15.32 -29.86
CA LEU A 237 26.84 -16.49 -30.75
C LEU A 237 27.22 -16.11 -32.19
N ARG A 238 26.73 -14.97 -32.70
CA ARG A 238 27.14 -14.45 -34.01
C ARG A 238 28.65 -14.17 -34.08
N SER A 239 29.23 -13.57 -33.03
CA SER A 239 30.67 -13.28 -33.00
C SER A 239 31.55 -14.54 -33.02
N ILE A 240 31.09 -15.64 -32.42
CA ILE A 240 31.79 -16.94 -32.51
C ILE A 240 31.71 -17.48 -33.94
N GLN A 241 30.51 -17.46 -34.53
CA GLN A 241 30.29 -17.98 -35.88
C GLN A 241 31.09 -17.21 -36.94
N ASP A 242 31.16 -15.88 -36.84
CA ASP A 242 31.97 -15.05 -37.74
C ASP A 242 33.47 -15.33 -37.56
N GLY A 243 33.91 -15.60 -36.32
CA GLY A 243 35.28 -16.01 -36.02
C GLY A 243 35.66 -17.35 -36.64
N GLU A 244 34.79 -18.37 -36.51
CA GLU A 244 34.99 -19.69 -37.12
C GLU A 244 34.97 -19.65 -38.65
N LEU A 245 34.09 -18.83 -39.25
CA LEU A 245 34.09 -18.64 -40.69
C LEU A 245 35.41 -18.04 -41.17
N THR A 246 35.90 -17.02 -40.47
CA THR A 246 37.16 -16.34 -40.79
C THR A 246 38.35 -17.31 -40.73
N THR A 247 38.44 -18.14 -39.69
CA THR A 247 39.52 -19.13 -39.54
C THR A 247 39.46 -20.20 -40.63
N LEU A 248 38.27 -20.69 -41.00
CA LEU A 248 38.10 -21.64 -42.10
C LEU A 248 38.50 -21.05 -43.46
N THR A 249 38.10 -19.80 -43.76
CA THR A 249 38.55 -19.13 -44.99
C THR A 249 40.06 -18.98 -45.04
N LYS A 250 40.71 -18.63 -43.92
CA LYS A 250 42.16 -18.50 -43.88
C LYS A 250 42.86 -19.84 -44.10
N ALA A 251 42.41 -20.90 -43.43
CA ALA A 251 42.96 -22.24 -43.60
C ALA A 251 42.84 -22.75 -45.05
N ARG A 252 41.75 -22.42 -45.74
CA ARG A 252 41.56 -22.75 -47.15
C ARG A 252 42.55 -22.02 -48.05
N TYR A 253 42.72 -20.71 -47.84
CA TYR A 253 43.72 -19.94 -48.59
C TYR A 253 45.14 -20.47 -48.39
N ASP A 254 45.49 -20.90 -47.18
CA ASP A 254 46.81 -21.46 -46.86
C ASP A 254 47.03 -22.88 -47.43
N THR A 255 45.99 -23.59 -47.86
CA THR A 255 46.11 -24.93 -48.50
C THR A 255 46.17 -24.87 -50.03
N ASP A 256 45.75 -23.75 -50.63
CA ASP A 256 45.78 -23.53 -52.09
C ASP A 256 47.09 -22.86 -52.57
N MET A 257 48.08 -22.68 -51.68
CA MET A 257 49.40 -22.09 -51.96
C MET A 257 50.52 -23.10 -51.72
#